data_AF-A0A948Z017-F1
#
_entry.id   AF-A0A948Z017-F1
#
_cell.length_a   1.000
_cell.length_b   1.000
_cell.length_c   1.000
_cell.angle_alpha   90.00
_cell.angle_beta   90.00
_cell.angle_gamma   90.00
#
_symmetry.space_group_name_H-M   'P 1'
#
loop_
_entity.id
_entity.type
_entity.pdbx_description
1 polymer ?
#
loop_
_entity_poly.entity_id
_entity_poly.type
_entity_poly.pdbx_seq_one_letter_code
_entity_poly.pdbx_strand_id
1 'polypeptide(L)'
;MKTCPHKKQIGIVGVPPLAIIEQLEADGDTIFDLDEPIVKRDIEIASSYLPRVFCAILRTVVINAISLKPDRIYIDVGPGKCDCALHTATILKDILPETIIATTRNQDKKDFGTPLCTSRMPLLDKVSAITRSVQSARPHKDLPACAPTAGFWGVPPRDFSLLSLFPDTTHVYGWTRCMENKTPDHQSLEELCNPDIPTVFFAQSFCAKTALARHLANRHPHGLYVDCDVTAGNSTKAKIQAFLELSSL
;
A
#
# COMPACT_ATOMS: atom_id res chain seq x y z
N MET A 1 25.99 26.88 -23.06
CA MET A 1 25.14 25.67 -23.06
C MET A 1 24.41 25.62 -21.73
N LYS A 2 23.08 25.71 -21.70
CA LYS A 2 22.32 25.44 -20.47
C LYS A 2 22.38 23.94 -20.24
N THR A 3 23.07 23.49 -19.21
CA THR A 3 23.05 22.10 -18.76
C THR A 3 21.60 21.76 -18.43
N CYS A 4 21.00 20.80 -19.14
CA CYS A 4 19.72 20.25 -18.75
C CYS A 4 19.89 19.67 -17.34
N PRO A 5 19.10 20.07 -16.33
CA PRO A 5 19.26 19.54 -14.99
C PRO A 5 19.13 18.00 -15.05
N HIS A 6 20.05 17.31 -14.38
CA HIS A 6 20.02 15.86 -14.30
C HIS A 6 18.71 15.44 -13.62
N LYS A 7 17.89 14.66 -14.32
CA LYS A 7 16.66 14.09 -13.78
C LYS A 7 17.03 13.21 -12.59
N LYS A 8 16.52 13.48 -11.39
CA LYS A 8 16.85 12.66 -10.22
C LYS A 8 15.98 11.42 -10.18
N GLN A 9 16.52 10.39 -9.57
CA GLN A 9 15.80 9.17 -9.22
C GLN A 9 15.38 9.28 -7.77
N ILE A 10 14.08 9.25 -7.52
CA ILE A 10 13.48 9.50 -6.22
C ILE A 10 12.73 8.26 -5.78
N GLY A 11 13.07 7.73 -4.61
CA GLY A 11 12.27 6.72 -3.94
C GLY A 11 11.17 7.35 -3.09
N ILE A 12 10.00 6.73 -3.06
CA ILE A 12 8.94 7.03 -2.08
C ILE A 12 8.56 5.76 -1.32
N VAL A 13 8.18 5.93 -0.05
CA VAL A 13 7.66 4.87 0.82
C VAL A 13 6.41 5.40 1.51
N GLY A 14 5.29 4.70 1.33
CA GLY A 14 3.97 5.19 1.73
C GLY A 14 3.43 6.26 0.78
N VAL A 15 2.63 7.17 1.31
CA VAL A 15 2.05 8.27 0.55
C VAL A 15 2.64 9.58 1.09
N PRO A 16 3.72 10.12 0.50
CA PRO A 16 4.25 11.42 0.90
C PRO A 16 3.21 12.53 0.77
N PRO A 17 3.37 13.66 1.50
CA PRO A 17 2.55 14.85 1.29
C PRO A 17 2.44 15.24 -0.19
N LEU A 18 1.25 15.65 -0.63
CA LEU A 18 0.96 16.02 -2.01
C LEU A 18 1.92 17.09 -2.53
N ALA A 19 2.25 18.09 -1.70
CA ALA A 19 3.21 19.15 -2.05
C ALA A 19 4.59 18.59 -2.46
N ILE A 20 5.02 17.45 -1.89
CA ILE A 20 6.26 16.79 -2.30
C ILE A 20 6.07 16.17 -3.69
N ILE A 21 4.98 15.43 -3.91
CA ILE A 21 4.71 14.81 -5.22
C ILE A 21 4.56 15.87 -6.32
N GLU A 22 3.87 16.98 -6.05
CA GLU A 22 3.73 18.12 -6.96
C GLU A 22 5.09 18.71 -7.34
N GLN A 23 5.97 18.91 -6.34
CA GLN A 23 7.32 19.41 -6.58
C GLN A 23 8.13 18.43 -7.45
N LEU A 24 8.05 17.12 -7.17
CA LEU A 24 8.74 16.10 -7.94
C LEU A 24 8.24 16.02 -9.39
N GLU A 25 6.92 16.15 -9.61
CA GLU A 25 6.34 16.26 -10.96
C GLU A 25 6.85 17.52 -11.68
N ALA A 26 6.92 18.66 -10.98
CA ALA A 26 7.35 19.95 -11.54
C ALA A 26 8.84 19.98 -11.90
N ASP A 27 9.68 19.37 -11.06
CA ASP A 27 11.12 19.18 -11.33
C ASP A 27 11.36 18.14 -12.43
N GLY A 28 10.31 17.40 -12.77
CA GLY A 28 10.35 16.35 -13.77
C GLY A 28 11.19 15.17 -13.31
N ASP A 29 11.25 14.86 -12.02
CA ASP A 29 12.02 13.74 -11.48
C ASP A 29 11.39 12.37 -11.83
N THR A 30 12.18 11.29 -11.72
CA THR A 30 11.65 9.91 -11.84
C THR A 30 11.33 9.39 -10.45
N ILE A 31 10.07 9.05 -10.21
CA ILE A 31 9.59 8.52 -8.94
C ILE A 31 9.54 6.98 -9.01
N PHE A 32 10.01 6.32 -7.94
CA PHE A 32 9.90 4.88 -7.73
C PHE A 32 9.17 4.62 -6.41
N ASP A 33 8.03 3.93 -6.47
CA ASP A 33 7.38 3.43 -5.26
C ASP A 33 8.13 2.22 -4.70
N LEU A 34 8.91 2.44 -3.65
CA LEU A 34 9.76 1.42 -3.06
C LEU A 34 8.97 0.37 -2.27
N ASP A 35 7.67 0.59 -2.01
CA ASP A 35 6.80 -0.44 -1.41
C ASP A 35 6.51 -1.60 -2.39
N GLU A 36 6.59 -1.35 -3.70
CA GLU A 36 6.34 -2.36 -4.74
C GLU A 36 7.59 -3.23 -5.02
N PRO A 37 7.43 -4.51 -5.41
CA PRO A 37 8.57 -5.38 -5.73
C PRO A 37 9.20 -5.06 -7.11
N ILE A 38 9.80 -3.86 -7.25
CA ILE A 38 10.43 -3.35 -8.47
C ILE A 38 11.58 -4.26 -8.91
N VAL A 39 12.43 -4.65 -7.96
CA VAL A 39 13.63 -5.45 -8.23
C VAL A 39 13.34 -6.93 -8.00
N LYS A 40 13.63 -7.76 -9.01
CA LYS A 40 13.54 -9.23 -8.93
C LYS A 40 14.71 -9.81 -8.15
N ARG A 41 14.67 -9.67 -6.82
CA ARG A 41 15.66 -10.22 -5.89
C ARG A 41 14.98 -10.97 -4.76
N ASP A 42 15.72 -11.89 -4.16
CA ASP A 42 15.27 -12.64 -3.00
C ASP A 42 15.02 -11.68 -1.83
N ILE A 43 13.87 -11.83 -1.17
CA ILE A 43 13.50 -11.04 0.00
C ILE A 43 14.43 -11.28 1.20
N GLU A 44 15.13 -12.41 1.22
CA GLU A 44 16.12 -12.75 2.24
C GLU A 44 17.35 -11.85 2.23
N ILE A 45 17.61 -11.13 1.13
CA ILE A 45 18.69 -10.12 1.10
C ILE A 45 18.45 -9.03 2.16
N ALA A 46 17.19 -8.65 2.40
CA ALA A 46 16.84 -7.69 3.44
C ALA A 46 17.24 -8.14 4.84
N SER A 47 17.43 -9.45 5.07
CA SER A 47 17.70 -10.01 6.40
C SER A 47 19.06 -9.63 6.98
N SER A 48 19.95 -9.08 6.16
CA SER A 48 21.21 -8.47 6.64
C SER A 48 21.00 -7.11 7.31
N TYR A 49 19.83 -6.51 7.15
CA TYR A 49 19.52 -5.13 7.59
C TYR A 49 18.27 -5.06 8.47
N LEU A 50 17.27 -5.90 8.20
CA LEU A 50 16.01 -5.99 8.95
C LEU A 50 15.76 -7.44 9.38
N PRO A 51 15.21 -7.69 10.58
CA PRO A 51 14.85 -9.05 10.99
C PRO A 51 13.91 -9.74 9.99
N ARG A 52 13.97 -11.09 9.91
CA ARG A 52 13.03 -11.87 9.09
C ARG A 52 11.57 -11.64 9.48
N VAL A 53 11.32 -11.41 10.76
CA VAL A 53 10.01 -11.11 11.37
C VAL A 53 9.64 -9.62 11.27
N PHE A 54 10.07 -8.97 10.19
CA PHE A 54 9.73 -7.59 9.87
C PHE A 54 8.82 -7.56 8.65
N CYS A 55 7.96 -6.54 8.52
CA CYS A 55 6.93 -6.58 7.48
C CYS A 55 7.54 -6.67 6.07
N ALA A 56 6.98 -7.53 5.23
CA ALA A 56 7.53 -7.84 3.91
C ALA A 56 7.61 -6.60 2.99
N ILE A 57 6.72 -5.62 3.18
CA ILE A 57 6.76 -4.34 2.45
C ILE A 57 8.04 -3.56 2.79
N LEU A 58 8.37 -3.38 4.06
CA LEU A 58 9.59 -2.65 4.45
C LEU A 58 10.88 -3.43 4.13
N ARG A 59 10.83 -4.77 4.15
CA ARG A 59 11.91 -5.59 3.61
C ARG A 59 12.09 -5.37 2.10
N THR A 60 10.99 -5.20 1.36
CA THR A 60 11.00 -4.84 -0.08
C THR A 60 11.58 -3.45 -0.30
N VAL A 61 11.21 -2.46 0.52
CA VAL A 61 11.79 -1.11 0.51
C VAL A 61 13.31 -1.15 0.62
N VAL A 62 13.85 -1.91 1.58
CA VAL A 62 15.31 -2.05 1.73
C VAL A 62 15.96 -2.63 0.47
N ILE A 63 15.39 -3.69 -0.10
CA ILE A 63 15.92 -4.34 -1.31
C ILE A 63 15.92 -3.38 -2.50
N ASN A 64 14.82 -2.65 -2.70
CA ASN A 64 14.74 -1.66 -3.77
C ASN A 64 15.75 -0.54 -3.53
N ALA A 65 15.84 0.00 -2.31
CA ALA A 65 16.74 1.09 -1.98
C ALA A 65 18.23 0.73 -2.23
N ILE A 66 18.70 -0.43 -1.75
CA ILE A 66 20.09 -0.85 -1.94
C ILE A 66 20.43 -1.22 -3.39
N SER A 67 19.41 -1.60 -4.17
CA SER A 67 19.58 -2.02 -5.57
C SER A 67 19.53 -0.83 -6.52
N LEU A 68 18.58 0.08 -6.32
CA LEU A 68 18.36 1.26 -7.16
C LEU A 68 19.28 2.41 -6.79
N LYS A 69 19.62 2.57 -5.49
CA LYS A 69 20.41 3.68 -4.94
C LYS A 69 19.92 5.05 -5.45
N PRO A 70 18.64 5.40 -5.21
CA PRO A 70 18.09 6.69 -5.65
C PRO A 70 18.86 7.87 -5.03
N ASP A 71 18.77 9.04 -5.64
CA ASP A 71 19.39 10.27 -5.13
C ASP A 71 18.76 10.71 -3.80
N ARG A 72 17.46 10.43 -3.64
CA ARG A 72 16.69 10.74 -2.44
C ARG A 72 15.57 9.72 -2.21
N ILE A 73 15.25 9.46 -0.96
CA ILE A 73 14.06 8.69 -0.55
C ILE A 73 13.22 9.51 0.41
N TYR A 74 11.94 9.70 0.08
CA TYR A 74 10.93 10.22 1.00
C TYR A 74 10.21 9.05 1.67
N ILE A 75 10.22 9.02 3.01
CA ILE A 75 9.63 7.93 3.79
C ILE A 75 8.56 8.50 4.69
N ASP A 76 7.30 8.21 4.40
CA ASP A 76 6.20 8.59 5.27
C ASP A 76 6.20 7.71 6.53
N VAL A 77 6.06 8.34 7.71
CA VAL A 77 6.18 7.66 9.01
C VAL A 77 5.01 7.98 9.95
N GLY A 78 4.85 7.12 10.95
CA GLY A 78 3.82 7.29 11.97
C GLY A 78 2.42 6.96 11.44
N PRO A 79 1.37 7.75 11.78
CA PRO A 79 -0.01 7.38 11.50
C PRO A 79 -0.35 7.11 10.02
N GLY A 80 0.23 7.90 9.10
CA GLY A 80 0.08 7.70 7.65
C GLY A 80 0.73 6.40 7.12
N LYS A 81 1.62 5.76 7.89
CA LYS A 81 2.29 4.50 7.50
C LYS A 81 2.47 3.58 8.70
N CYS A 82 3.61 3.68 9.40
CA CYS A 82 3.88 3.06 10.71
C CYS A 82 5.23 3.54 11.29
N ASP A 83 5.50 3.25 12.57
CA ASP A 83 6.82 3.52 13.18
C ASP A 83 7.91 2.54 12.71
N CYS A 84 7.54 1.37 12.19
CA CYS A 84 8.50 0.48 11.53
C CYS A 84 9.15 1.15 10.31
N ALA A 85 8.43 2.03 9.60
CA ALA A 85 9.00 2.83 8.52
C ALA A 85 10.03 3.85 9.02
N LEU A 86 9.83 4.42 10.22
CA LEU A 86 10.80 5.29 10.86
C LEU A 86 12.11 4.55 11.17
N HIS A 87 12.02 3.35 11.75
CA HIS A 87 13.20 2.53 12.00
C HIS A 87 13.92 2.11 10.72
N THR A 88 13.16 1.80 9.67
CA THR A 88 13.71 1.50 8.34
C THR A 88 14.45 2.72 7.76
N ALA A 89 13.91 3.93 7.93
CA ALA A 89 14.57 5.16 7.51
C ALA A 89 15.90 5.40 8.24
N THR A 90 15.96 5.12 9.55
CA THR A 90 17.21 5.21 10.32
C THR A 90 18.27 4.26 9.75
N ILE A 91 17.91 3.00 9.51
CA ILE A 91 18.83 2.01 8.96
C ILE A 91 19.30 2.41 7.55
N LEU A 92 18.39 2.90 6.70
CA LEU A 92 18.72 3.34 5.35
C LEU A 92 19.73 4.50 5.31
N LYS A 93 19.69 5.42 6.29
CA LYS A 93 20.69 6.50 6.40
C LYS A 93 22.10 5.96 6.60
N ASP A 94 22.24 4.90 7.39
CA ASP A 94 23.54 4.32 7.68
C ASP A 94 24.08 3.51 6.49
N ILE A 95 23.22 2.76 5.80
CA ILE A 95 23.66 1.86 4.72
C ILE A 95 23.71 2.51 3.34
N LEU A 96 23.11 3.69 3.15
CA LEU A 96 23.13 4.49 1.92
C LEU A 96 23.57 5.94 2.19
N PRO A 97 24.85 6.18 2.55
CA PRO A 97 25.33 7.52 2.93
C PRO A 97 25.23 8.56 1.79
N GLU A 98 25.21 8.11 0.53
CA GLU A 98 25.08 8.98 -0.65
C GLU A 98 23.62 9.29 -1.01
N THR A 99 22.65 8.57 -0.45
CA THR A 99 21.22 8.79 -0.71
C THR A 99 20.64 9.68 0.38
N ILE A 100 19.97 10.77 -0.01
CA ILE A 100 19.29 11.63 0.96
C ILE A 100 18.04 10.91 1.49
N ILE A 101 18.00 10.54 2.77
CA ILE A 101 16.80 9.95 3.40
C ILE A 101 16.02 11.03 4.15
N ALA A 102 14.82 11.35 3.66
CA ALA A 102 13.93 12.35 4.24
C ALA A 102 12.66 11.68 4.80
N THR A 103 12.47 11.75 6.12
CA THR A 103 11.23 11.29 6.74
C THR A 103 10.15 12.36 6.60
N THR A 104 8.94 11.96 6.26
CA THR A 104 7.76 12.83 6.12
C THR A 104 6.63 12.36 7.04
N ARG A 105 5.66 13.24 7.25
CA ARG A 105 4.36 12.88 7.84
C ARG A 105 3.28 13.51 6.97
N ASN A 106 2.53 12.69 6.25
CA ASN A 106 1.42 13.16 5.45
C ASN A 106 0.22 13.49 6.35
N GLN A 107 -0.12 14.77 6.42
CA GLN A 107 -1.24 15.33 7.16
C GLN A 107 -2.23 16.04 6.23
N ASP A 108 -2.19 15.71 4.94
CA ASP A 108 -3.11 16.26 3.96
C ASP A 108 -4.55 15.93 4.36
N LYS A 109 -5.43 16.92 4.20
CA LYS A 109 -6.86 16.82 4.55
C LYS A 109 -7.79 16.99 3.36
N LYS A 110 -7.23 17.26 2.18
CA LYS A 110 -8.01 17.43 0.96
C LYS A 110 -8.28 16.06 0.37
N ASP A 111 -9.53 15.63 0.45
CA ASP A 111 -9.97 14.37 -0.11
C ASP A 111 -9.95 14.39 -1.64
N PHE A 112 -9.33 13.38 -2.24
CA PHE A 112 -9.36 13.15 -3.69
C PHE A 112 -10.53 12.25 -4.12
N GLY A 113 -11.28 11.69 -3.16
CA GLY A 113 -12.33 10.72 -3.42
C GLY A 113 -11.79 9.30 -3.60
N THR A 114 -12.72 8.36 -3.81
CA THR A 114 -12.40 6.92 -3.91
C THR A 114 -13.11 6.21 -5.10
N PRO A 115 -13.09 6.79 -6.32
CA PRO A 115 -13.82 6.25 -7.47
C PRO A 115 -13.38 4.84 -7.89
N LEU A 116 -12.09 4.49 -7.79
CA LEU A 116 -11.61 3.13 -8.06
C LEU A 116 -12.15 2.16 -7.03
N CYS A 117 -12.08 2.49 -5.73
CA CYS A 117 -12.54 1.61 -4.65
C CYS A 117 -13.97 1.07 -4.88
N THR A 118 -14.87 1.88 -5.42
CA THR A 118 -16.31 1.56 -5.58
C THR A 118 -16.73 1.13 -7.00
N SER A 119 -15.83 1.23 -7.97
CA SER A 119 -16.08 0.86 -9.37
C SER A 119 -16.22 -0.66 -9.59
N ARG A 120 -16.85 -1.06 -10.72
CA ARG A 120 -16.79 -2.46 -11.21
C ARG A 120 -15.50 -2.63 -12.01
N MET A 121 -14.52 -3.31 -11.42
CA MET A 121 -13.18 -3.54 -11.99
C MET A 121 -12.54 -4.74 -11.27
N PRO A 122 -11.78 -5.61 -11.98
CA PRO A 122 -11.03 -6.67 -11.33
C PRO A 122 -10.21 -6.14 -10.15
N LEU A 123 -10.30 -6.78 -8.98
CA LEU A 123 -9.73 -6.24 -7.74
C LEU A 123 -8.21 -6.02 -7.86
N LEU A 124 -7.51 -6.91 -8.57
CA LEU A 124 -6.08 -6.77 -8.85
C LEU A 124 -5.78 -5.46 -9.58
N ASP A 125 -6.53 -5.16 -10.65
CA ASP A 125 -6.34 -3.95 -11.45
C ASP A 125 -6.68 -2.70 -10.65
N LYS A 126 -7.74 -2.78 -9.84
CA LYS A 126 -8.17 -1.70 -8.95
C LYS A 126 -7.08 -1.33 -7.93
N VAL A 127 -6.57 -2.32 -7.19
CA VAL A 127 -5.49 -2.08 -6.21
C VAL A 127 -4.21 -1.62 -6.91
N SER A 128 -3.86 -2.20 -8.07
CA SER A 128 -2.70 -1.76 -8.86
C SER A 128 -2.80 -0.32 -9.36
N ALA A 129 -3.99 0.12 -9.75
CA ALA A 129 -4.22 1.51 -10.16
C ALA A 129 -4.13 2.46 -8.96
N ILE A 130 -4.60 2.04 -7.79
CA ILE A 130 -4.48 2.80 -6.54
C ILE A 130 -3.01 2.91 -6.10
N THR A 131 -2.24 1.81 -6.08
CA THR A 131 -0.82 1.87 -5.69
C THR A 131 -0.02 2.73 -6.65
N ARG A 132 -0.21 2.57 -7.96
CA ARG A 132 0.44 3.43 -8.95
C ARG A 132 0.12 4.92 -8.77
N SER A 133 -1.09 5.23 -8.31
CA SER A 133 -1.52 6.63 -8.15
C SER A 133 -0.69 7.39 -7.14
N VAL A 134 -0.06 6.74 -6.15
CA VAL A 134 0.74 7.40 -5.10
C VAL A 134 1.89 8.23 -5.65
N GLN A 135 2.33 7.93 -6.86
CA GLN A 135 3.37 8.65 -7.60
C GLN A 135 2.83 9.90 -8.35
N SER A 136 1.53 10.21 -8.23
CA SER A 136 0.93 11.40 -8.85
C SER A 136 0.13 12.24 -7.86
N ALA A 137 0.18 13.56 -8.07
CA ALA A 137 -0.55 14.55 -7.29
C ALA A 137 -1.96 14.85 -7.84
N ARG A 138 -2.49 14.00 -8.73
CA ARG A 138 -3.77 14.22 -9.41
C ARG A 138 -4.84 13.25 -8.92
N PRO A 139 -6.10 13.70 -8.78
CA PRO A 139 -7.20 12.81 -8.49
C PRO A 139 -7.46 11.87 -9.68
N HIS A 140 -8.05 10.72 -9.38
CA HIS A 140 -8.57 9.84 -10.41
C HIS A 140 -9.77 10.48 -11.11
N LYS A 141 -10.04 10.04 -12.33
CA LYS A 141 -11.29 10.38 -12.99
C LYS A 141 -12.45 9.72 -12.24
N ASP A 142 -13.58 10.40 -12.21
CA ASP A 142 -14.81 9.81 -11.70
C ASP A 142 -15.17 8.54 -12.49
N LEU A 143 -15.51 7.49 -11.76
CA LEU A 143 -15.98 6.22 -12.29
C LEU A 143 -17.36 5.93 -11.70
N PRO A 144 -18.27 5.29 -12.47
CA PRO A 144 -19.55 4.88 -11.93
C PRO A 144 -19.36 3.84 -10.83
N ALA A 145 -19.94 4.10 -9.66
CA ALA A 145 -19.97 3.14 -8.57
C ALA A 145 -20.86 1.93 -8.94
N CYS A 146 -20.51 0.76 -8.42
CA CYS A 146 -21.31 -0.46 -8.55
C CYS A 146 -21.83 -0.92 -7.19
N ALA A 147 -22.90 -1.72 -7.18
CA ALA A 147 -23.33 -2.41 -5.96
C ALA A 147 -22.27 -3.47 -5.57
N PRO A 148 -21.77 -3.45 -4.32
CA PRO A 148 -20.77 -4.42 -3.90
C PRO A 148 -21.37 -5.79 -3.65
N THR A 149 -20.62 -6.84 -3.99
CA THR A 149 -20.93 -8.23 -3.59
C THR A 149 -19.94 -8.78 -2.57
N ALA A 150 -18.79 -8.13 -2.42
CA ALA A 150 -17.75 -8.47 -1.45
C ALA A 150 -16.97 -7.22 -1.06
N GLY A 151 -16.31 -7.28 0.09
CA GLY A 151 -15.36 -6.28 0.56
C GLY A 151 -13.94 -6.82 0.63
N PHE A 152 -12.97 -5.98 0.29
CA PHE A 152 -11.56 -6.19 0.61
C PHE A 152 -11.10 -5.02 1.49
N TRP A 153 -10.84 -5.29 2.76
CA TRP A 153 -10.22 -4.34 3.68
C TRP A 153 -8.74 -4.68 3.80
N GLY A 154 -7.84 -3.71 3.64
CA GLY A 154 -6.43 -3.95 3.93
C GLY A 154 -5.46 -2.91 3.42
N VAL A 155 -4.17 -3.17 3.70
CA VAL A 155 -3.05 -2.62 2.94
C VAL A 155 -2.91 -3.37 1.62
N PRO A 156 -2.34 -2.75 0.56
CA PRO A 156 -1.99 -3.51 -0.64
C PRO A 156 -1.08 -4.69 -0.28
N PRO A 157 -1.43 -5.92 -0.67
CA PRO A 157 -0.62 -7.09 -0.35
C PRO A 157 0.71 -7.04 -1.10
N ARG A 158 1.79 -7.61 -0.58
CA ARG A 158 3.02 -7.73 -1.40
C ARG A 158 2.80 -8.62 -2.64
N ASP A 159 1.98 -9.65 -2.49
CA ASP A 159 1.59 -10.59 -3.55
C ASP A 159 0.16 -10.29 -4.02
N PHE A 160 0.03 -9.61 -5.17
CA PHE A 160 -1.27 -9.27 -5.73
C PHE A 160 -2.04 -10.47 -6.28
N SER A 161 -1.43 -11.65 -6.41
CA SER A 161 -2.10 -12.83 -6.99
C SER A 161 -3.28 -13.35 -6.14
N LEU A 162 -3.38 -12.96 -4.86
CA LEU A 162 -4.55 -13.28 -4.04
C LEU A 162 -5.78 -12.43 -4.40
N LEU A 163 -5.58 -11.26 -5.04
CA LEU A 163 -6.66 -10.35 -5.40
C LEU A 163 -7.49 -10.89 -6.59
N SER A 164 -6.95 -11.82 -7.39
CA SER A 164 -7.69 -12.42 -8.51
C SER A 164 -8.76 -13.42 -8.07
N LEU A 165 -8.86 -13.73 -6.77
CA LEU A 165 -9.92 -14.58 -6.21
C LEU A 165 -11.24 -13.83 -6.02
N PHE A 166 -11.20 -12.50 -6.08
CA PHE A 166 -12.33 -11.64 -5.76
C PHE A 166 -13.14 -11.26 -7.00
N PRO A 167 -14.47 -11.11 -6.88
CA PRO A 167 -15.31 -10.63 -7.98
C PRO A 167 -15.00 -9.16 -8.33
N ASP A 168 -15.25 -8.77 -9.58
CA ASP A 168 -15.04 -7.40 -10.08
C ASP A 168 -15.88 -6.34 -9.34
N THR A 169 -16.93 -6.75 -8.65
CA THR A 169 -17.81 -5.93 -7.80
C THR A 169 -17.28 -5.79 -6.38
N THR A 170 -16.06 -6.23 -6.09
CA THR A 170 -15.48 -6.07 -4.75
C THR A 170 -15.16 -4.61 -4.46
N HIS A 171 -15.70 -4.06 -3.37
CA HIS A 171 -15.33 -2.73 -2.90
C HIS A 171 -14.06 -2.79 -2.04
N VAL A 172 -13.21 -1.76 -2.16
CA VAL A 172 -11.97 -1.65 -1.39
C VAL A 172 -12.16 -0.74 -0.18
N TYR A 173 -11.69 -1.20 0.97
CA TYR A 173 -11.72 -0.55 2.28
C TYR A 173 -10.30 -0.52 2.90
N GLY A 174 -10.17 0.07 4.09
CA GLY A 174 -8.91 0.11 4.82
C GLY A 174 -7.91 1.08 4.22
N TRP A 175 -6.63 0.90 4.55
CA TRP A 175 -5.57 1.84 4.20
C TRP A 175 -5.39 2.02 2.68
N THR A 176 -5.65 0.99 1.88
CA THR A 176 -5.64 1.10 0.41
C THR A 176 -6.62 2.18 -0.07
N ARG A 177 -7.79 2.32 0.57
CA ARG A 177 -8.74 3.40 0.26
C ARG A 177 -8.20 4.78 0.64
N CYS A 178 -7.51 4.88 1.78
CA CYS A 178 -6.86 6.12 2.19
C CYS A 178 -5.74 6.55 1.21
N MET A 179 -5.05 5.59 0.59
CA MET A 179 -4.07 5.87 -0.47
C MET A 179 -4.73 6.50 -1.70
N GLU A 180 -5.87 5.96 -2.14
CA GLU A 180 -6.62 6.55 -3.25
C GLU A 180 -7.05 7.98 -2.94
N ASN A 181 -7.55 8.20 -1.72
CA ASN A 181 -8.05 9.48 -1.24
C ASN A 181 -6.93 10.51 -0.93
N LYS A 182 -5.66 10.11 -0.98
CA LYS A 182 -4.46 10.91 -0.63
C LYS A 182 -4.39 11.39 0.82
N THR A 183 -5.15 10.77 1.72
CA THR A 183 -5.17 11.12 3.15
C THR A 183 -4.87 9.87 3.98
N PRO A 184 -3.59 9.41 4.00
CA PRO A 184 -3.22 8.13 4.60
C PRO A 184 -3.40 8.06 6.13
N ASP A 185 -3.51 9.21 6.80
CA ASP A 185 -3.80 9.37 8.24
C ASP A 185 -5.32 9.55 8.53
N HIS A 186 -6.19 9.24 7.58
CA HIS A 186 -7.64 9.40 7.75
C HIS A 186 -8.24 8.18 8.47
N GLN A 187 -8.13 8.14 9.80
CA GLN A 187 -8.57 6.99 10.62
C GLN A 187 -10.04 6.59 10.38
N SER A 188 -10.97 7.54 10.41
CA SER A 188 -12.39 7.25 10.18
C SER A 188 -12.65 6.61 8.81
N LEU A 189 -11.89 7.03 7.79
CA LEU A 189 -11.94 6.44 6.46
C LEU A 189 -11.23 5.09 6.42
N GLU A 190 -10.22 4.81 7.25
CA GLU A 190 -9.60 3.48 7.30
C GLU A 190 -10.54 2.45 7.97
N GLU A 191 -11.26 2.85 9.02
CA GLU A 191 -12.11 1.98 9.83
C GLU A 191 -13.46 1.63 9.17
N LEU A 192 -13.94 2.49 8.27
CA LEU A 192 -15.24 2.29 7.61
C LEU A 192 -15.25 0.99 6.78
N CYS A 193 -16.24 0.13 7.00
CA CYS A 193 -16.52 -1.06 6.19
C CYS A 193 -18.04 -1.23 6.05
N ASN A 194 -18.49 -1.91 4.99
CA ASN A 194 -19.92 -2.21 4.81
C ASN A 194 -20.28 -3.51 5.55
N PRO A 195 -21.10 -3.45 6.61
CA PRO A 195 -21.43 -4.62 7.43
C PRO A 195 -22.27 -5.68 6.69
N ASP A 196 -22.95 -5.29 5.62
CA ASP A 196 -23.96 -6.10 4.93
C ASP A 196 -23.37 -7.04 3.86
N ILE A 197 -22.05 -6.99 3.62
CA ILE A 197 -21.38 -7.80 2.60
C ILE A 197 -20.23 -8.62 3.19
N PRO A 198 -19.94 -9.82 2.66
CA PRO A 198 -18.78 -10.58 3.08
C PRO A 198 -17.49 -9.79 2.82
N THR A 199 -16.70 -9.59 3.87
CA THR A 199 -15.48 -8.77 3.78
C THR A 199 -14.26 -9.56 4.24
N VAL A 200 -13.24 -9.62 3.38
CA VAL A 200 -11.92 -10.14 3.73
C VAL A 200 -11.08 -8.99 4.31
N PHE A 201 -10.64 -9.15 5.54
CA PHE A 201 -9.74 -8.24 6.26
C PHE A 201 -8.32 -8.78 6.14
N PHE A 202 -7.61 -8.28 5.14
CA PHE A 202 -6.23 -8.64 4.85
C PHE A 202 -5.24 -7.81 5.66
N ALA A 203 -4.26 -8.48 6.24
CA ALA A 203 -3.07 -7.87 6.81
C ALA A 203 -1.81 -8.56 6.28
N GLN A 204 -0.80 -7.75 6.02
CA GLN A 204 0.56 -8.22 5.80
C GLN A 204 1.17 -8.60 7.16
N SER A 205 1.74 -9.79 7.29
CA SER A 205 2.36 -10.23 8.55
C SER A 205 3.40 -9.23 9.03
N PHE A 206 3.46 -9.05 10.35
CA PHE A 206 4.32 -8.07 11.03
C PHE A 206 4.04 -6.60 10.67
N CYS A 207 2.94 -6.29 9.98
CA CYS A 207 2.45 -4.92 9.85
C CYS A 207 1.69 -4.48 11.12
N ALA A 208 1.83 -3.21 11.52
CA ALA A 208 1.06 -2.65 12.64
C ALA A 208 -0.47 -2.72 12.41
N LYS A 209 -0.91 -2.62 11.14
CA LYS A 209 -2.33 -2.64 10.76
C LYS A 209 -3.01 -4.01 10.96
N THR A 210 -2.23 -5.05 11.26
CA THR A 210 -2.71 -6.36 11.71
C THR A 210 -3.67 -6.25 12.88
N ALA A 211 -3.39 -5.36 13.84
CA ALA A 211 -4.25 -5.17 15.01
C ALA A 211 -5.63 -4.64 14.61
N LEU A 212 -5.68 -3.62 13.75
CA LEU A 212 -6.94 -3.04 13.28
C LEU A 212 -7.71 -4.01 12.39
N ALA A 213 -7.03 -4.67 11.46
CA ALA A 213 -7.60 -5.69 10.59
C ALA A 213 -8.32 -6.78 11.39
N ARG A 214 -7.63 -7.32 12.41
CA ARG A 214 -8.16 -8.37 13.29
C ARG A 214 -9.33 -7.85 14.13
N HIS A 215 -9.23 -6.64 14.66
CA HIS A 215 -10.29 -6.02 15.45
C HIS A 215 -11.58 -5.84 14.64
N LEU A 216 -11.47 -5.26 13.44
CA LEU A 216 -12.62 -5.04 12.56
C LEU A 216 -13.21 -6.36 12.09
N ALA A 217 -12.38 -7.33 11.69
CA ALA A 217 -12.85 -8.65 11.27
C ALA A 217 -13.68 -9.37 12.35
N ASN A 218 -13.26 -9.29 13.62
CA ASN A 218 -13.98 -9.92 14.73
C ASN A 218 -15.32 -9.26 15.04
N ARG A 219 -15.49 -7.99 14.67
CA ARG A 219 -16.74 -7.23 14.86
C ARG A 219 -17.67 -7.32 13.65
N HIS A 220 -17.12 -7.68 12.49
CA HIS A 220 -17.86 -7.71 11.25
C HIS A 220 -18.75 -8.96 11.19
N PRO A 221 -20.06 -8.84 10.88
CA PRO A 221 -20.99 -9.99 10.86
C PRO A 221 -20.54 -11.10 9.90
N HIS A 222 -19.92 -10.70 8.79
CA HIS A 222 -19.41 -11.56 7.73
C HIS A 222 -17.92 -11.28 7.47
N GLY A 223 -17.09 -11.31 8.51
CA GLY A 223 -15.66 -10.98 8.42
C GLY A 223 -14.74 -12.19 8.29
N LEU A 224 -13.84 -12.18 7.30
CA LEU A 224 -12.72 -13.14 7.24
C LEU A 224 -11.40 -12.42 7.48
N TYR A 225 -10.75 -12.69 8.60
CA TYR A 225 -9.38 -12.24 8.82
C TYR A 225 -8.36 -13.14 8.09
N VAL A 226 -7.47 -12.50 7.32
CA VAL A 226 -6.36 -13.13 6.61
C VAL A 226 -5.06 -12.42 6.96
N ASP A 227 -4.11 -13.18 7.48
CA ASP A 227 -2.73 -12.76 7.69
C ASP A 227 -1.83 -13.51 6.70
N CYS A 228 -0.99 -12.77 5.99
CA CYS A 228 -0.08 -13.31 5.00
C CYS A 228 1.26 -12.58 5.06
N ASP A 229 2.35 -13.34 5.09
CA ASP A 229 3.69 -12.78 4.91
C ASP A 229 3.98 -12.62 3.40
N VAL A 230 5.09 -13.14 2.87
CA VAL A 230 5.57 -12.78 1.53
C VAL A 230 4.61 -13.15 0.38
N THR A 231 3.99 -14.33 0.46
CA THR A 231 3.09 -14.87 -0.58
C THR A 231 1.96 -15.68 0.05
N ALA A 232 0.76 -15.60 -0.52
CA ALA A 232 -0.37 -16.39 -0.04
C ALA A 232 -0.24 -17.84 -0.52
N GLY A 233 -0.09 -18.77 0.44
CA GLY A 233 -0.09 -20.21 0.13
C GLY A 233 -1.45 -20.71 -0.38
N ASN A 234 -1.46 -21.88 -1.01
CA ASN A 234 -2.69 -22.48 -1.57
C ASN A 234 -3.80 -22.63 -0.53
N SER A 235 -3.46 -22.95 0.72
CA SER A 235 -4.44 -23.05 1.80
C SER A 235 -5.12 -21.71 2.11
N THR A 236 -4.36 -20.61 2.09
CA THR A 236 -4.91 -19.26 2.31
C THR A 236 -5.82 -18.86 1.15
N LYS A 237 -5.38 -19.13 -0.09
CA LYS A 237 -6.18 -18.86 -1.30
C LYS A 237 -7.49 -19.65 -1.30
N ALA A 238 -7.44 -20.95 -0.99
CA ALA A 238 -8.62 -21.80 -0.89
C ALA A 238 -9.60 -21.31 0.20
N LYS A 239 -9.08 -20.86 1.35
CA LYS A 239 -9.89 -20.29 2.43
C LYS A 239 -10.62 -19.01 1.99
N ILE A 240 -9.94 -18.11 1.28
CA ILE A 240 -10.55 -16.89 0.71
C ILE A 240 -11.63 -17.28 -0.29
N GLN A 241 -11.32 -18.17 -1.23
CA GLN A 241 -12.26 -18.61 -2.25
C GLN A 241 -13.54 -19.20 -1.64
N ALA A 242 -13.39 -20.16 -0.73
CA ALA A 242 -14.52 -20.80 -0.06
C ALA A 242 -15.37 -19.79 0.73
N PHE A 243 -14.74 -18.83 1.41
CA PHE A 243 -15.47 -17.78 2.13
C PHE A 243 -16.31 -16.90 1.19
N LEU A 244 -15.75 -16.49 0.05
CA LEU A 244 -16.45 -15.65 -0.92
C LEU A 244 -17.61 -16.43 -1.57
N GLU A 245 -17.39 -17.67 -1.99
CA GLU A 245 -18.42 -18.50 -2.63
C GLU A 245 -19.57 -18.85 -1.68
N LEU A 246 -19.26 -19.23 -0.44
CA LEU A 246 -20.29 -19.64 0.54
C LEU A 246 -21.09 -18.46 1.10
N SER A 247 -20.54 -17.24 1.04
CA SER A 247 -21.25 -16.03 1.47
C SER A 247 -22.07 -15.36 0.37
N SER A 248 -21.96 -15.86 -0.88
CA SER A 248 -22.73 -15.39 -2.04
C SER A 248 -24.06 -16.15 -2.23
N LEU A 249 -24.33 -17.14 -1.37
CA LEU A 249 -25.54 -17.96 -1.31
C LEU A 249 -26.52 -17.39 -0.28
#